data_AF-A0A328T3I6-F1
#
_entry.id   AF-A0A328T3I6-F1
#
_cell.length_a   1.000
_cell.length_b   1.000
_cell.length_c   1.000
_cell.angle_alpha   90.00
_cell.angle_beta   90.00
_cell.angle_gamma   90.00
#
_symmetry.space_group_name_H-M   'P 1'
#
loop_
_entity.id
_entity.type
_entity.pdbx_description
1 polymer ?
#
loop_
_entity_poly.entity_id
_entity_poly.type
_entity_poly.pdbx_seq_one_letter_code
_entity_poly.pdbx_strand_id
1 'polypeptide(L)'
;MIELFVVVAVIGALWLVGSLIGLMFKLVFGLVGGLFSLLGGLLALVVGLAVLPFALLALLPAVLPVLLVVGVVWLIARAASHSTPAHPPHESHRAA
;
A
#
# COMPACT_ATOMS: atom_id res chain seq x y z
N MET A 1 45.18 21.29 29.69
CA MET A 1 44.06 21.89 28.90
C MET A 1 44.24 21.66 27.41
N ILE A 2 45.37 22.06 26.80
CA ILE A 2 45.66 21.84 25.38
C ILE A 2 45.67 20.37 24.96
N GLU A 3 46.24 19.47 25.77
CA GLU A 3 46.26 18.03 25.42
C GLU A 3 44.85 17.44 25.27
N LEU A 4 43.93 17.80 26.17
CA LEU A 4 42.52 17.41 26.08
C LEU A 4 41.85 17.99 24.83
N PHE A 5 42.18 19.23 24.46
CA PHE A 5 41.67 19.85 23.23
C PHE A 5 42.15 19.11 21.97
N VAL A 6 43.43 18.71 21.94
CA VAL A 6 43.99 17.92 20.83
C VAL A 6 43.30 16.56 20.73
N VAL A 7 43.07 15.88 21.86
CA VAL A 7 42.35 14.59 21.87
C VAL A 7 40.93 14.74 21.32
N VAL A 8 40.19 15.75 21.77
CA VAL A 8 38.84 16.03 21.26
C VAL A 8 38.84 16.38 19.78
N ALA A 9 39.81 17.17 19.31
CA ALA A 9 39.94 17.53 17.91
C ALA A 9 40.20 16.30 17.02
N VAL A 10 41.07 15.39 17.45
CA VAL A 10 41.37 14.14 16.72
C VAL A 10 40.14 13.23 16.67
N ILE A 11 39.45 13.04 17.80
CA ILE A 11 38.22 12.23 17.86
C ILE A 11 37.14 12.85 16.97
N GLY A 12 36.96 14.17 17.04
CA GLY A 12 36.02 14.91 16.21
C GLY A 12 36.33 14.76 14.72
N ALA A 13 37.60 14.86 14.32
CA ALA A 13 38.02 14.67 12.95
C ALA A 13 37.75 13.24 12.45
N LEU A 14 38.09 12.21 13.23
CA LEU A 14 37.80 10.81 12.89
C LEU A 14 36.30 10.56 12.77
N TRP A 15 35.51 11.12 13.68
CA TRP A 15 34.05 11.02 13.64
C TRP A 15 33.48 11.68 12.38
N LEU A 16 33.96 12.88 12.04
CA LEU A 16 33.51 13.62 10.86
C LEU A 16 33.86 12.87 9.57
N VAL A 17 35.07 12.32 9.47
CA VAL A 17 35.50 11.50 8.33
C VAL A 17 34.64 10.24 8.22
N GLY A 18 34.42 9.53 9.32
CA GLY A 18 33.55 8.35 9.35
C GLY A 18 32.11 8.68 8.92
N SER A 19 31.55 9.78 9.42
CA SER A 19 30.22 10.25 9.04
C SER A 19 30.15 10.64 7.56
N LEU A 20 31.19 11.28 7.02
CA LEU A 20 31.24 11.67 5.61
C LEU A 20 31.29 10.44 4.70
N ILE A 21 32.11 9.43 5.06
CA ILE A 21 32.18 8.16 4.35
C ILE A 21 30.82 7.44 4.40
N GLY A 22 30.20 7.37 5.57
CA GLY A 22 28.86 6.77 5.73
C GLY A 22 27.80 7.49 4.90
N LEU A 23 27.84 8.82 4.84
CA LEU A 23 26.94 9.62 4.01
C LEU A 23 27.17 9.35 2.53
N MET A 24 28.42 9.29 2.07
CA MET A 24 28.77 8.98 0.68
C MET A 24 28.27 7.59 0.28
N PHE A 25 28.50 6.59 1.13
CA PHE A 25 27.98 5.25 0.90
C PHE A 25 26.45 5.24 0.82
N LYS A 26 25.77 5.92 1.75
CA LYS A 26 24.32 6.01 1.74
C LYS A 26 23.79 6.69 0.48
N LEU A 27 24.46 7.74 0.00
CA LEU A 27 24.11 8.40 -1.25
C LEU A 27 24.28 7.46 -2.45
N VAL A 28 25.44 6.80 -2.56
CA VAL A 28 25.73 5.91 -3.69
C VAL A 28 24.81 4.70 -3.69
N PHE A 29 24.70 3.98 -2.55
CA PHE A 29 23.82 2.82 -2.45
C PHE A 29 22.35 3.20 -2.56
N GLY A 30 21.94 4.34 -2.01
CA GLY A 30 20.58 4.85 -2.16
C GLY A 30 20.25 5.20 -3.60
N LEU A 31 21.17 5.84 -4.32
CA LEU A 31 20.99 6.23 -5.72
C LEU A 31 21.00 5.01 -6.64
N VAL A 32 21.99 4.12 -6.49
CA VAL A 32 22.11 2.89 -7.27
C VAL A 32 20.94 1.96 -6.98
N GLY A 33 20.66 1.68 -5.71
CA GLY A 33 19.52 0.85 -5.30
C GLY A 33 18.19 1.45 -5.72
N GLY A 34 18.02 2.77 -5.61
CA GLY A 34 16.84 3.47 -6.10
C GLY A 34 16.67 3.36 -7.61
N LEU A 35 17.75 3.51 -8.39
CA LEU A 35 17.72 3.34 -9.84
C LEU A 35 17.36 1.90 -10.23
N PHE A 36 17.99 0.90 -9.61
CA PHE A 36 17.65 -0.51 -9.84
C PHE A 36 16.22 -0.82 -9.42
N SER A 37 15.72 -0.25 -8.32
CA SER A 37 14.33 -0.42 -7.90
C SER A 37 13.36 0.24 -8.87
N LEU A 38 13.71 1.38 -9.45
CA LEU A 38 12.88 2.07 -10.44
C LEU A 38 12.83 1.29 -11.75
N LEU A 39 13.99 0.84 -12.25
CA LEU A 39 14.08 0.03 -13.45
C LEU A 39 13.41 -1.33 -13.26
N GLY A 40 13.70 -2.00 -12.15
CA GLY A 40 13.08 -3.27 -11.77
C GLY A 40 11.57 -3.13 -11.56
N GLY A 41 11.11 -2.05 -10.93
CA GLY A 41 9.70 -1.73 -10.77
C GLY A 41 9.00 -1.47 -12.10
N LEU A 42 9.64 -0.76 -13.02
CA LEU A 42 9.11 -0.51 -14.37
C LEU A 42 9.02 -1.81 -15.18
N LEU A 43 10.07 -2.63 -15.16
CA LEU A 43 10.10 -3.96 -15.77
C LEU A 43 9.01 -4.87 -15.17
N ALA A 44 8.91 -4.90 -13.84
CA ALA A 44 7.90 -5.65 -13.11
C ALA A 44 6.48 -5.13 -13.39
N LEU A 45 6.29 -3.84 -13.67
CA LEU A 45 4.98 -3.32 -14.07
C LEU A 45 4.61 -3.79 -15.48
N VAL A 46 5.54 -3.70 -16.43
CA VAL A 46 5.31 -4.12 -17.83
C VAL A 46 5.05 -5.62 -17.92
N VAL A 47 5.93 -6.43 -17.32
CA VAL A 47 5.78 -7.89 -17.28
C VAL A 47 4.61 -8.27 -16.39
N GLY A 48 4.48 -7.59 -15.26
CA GLY A 48 3.40 -7.80 -14.30
C GLY A 48 2.05 -7.61 -14.93
N LEU A 49 1.83 -6.61 -15.80
CA LEU A 49 0.55 -6.45 -16.50
C LEU A 49 0.18 -7.64 -17.37
N ALA A 50 1.16 -8.26 -18.04
CA ALA A 50 0.94 -9.45 -18.85
C ALA A 50 0.67 -10.70 -18.00
N VAL A 51 1.33 -10.82 -16.85
CA VAL A 51 1.20 -11.97 -15.93
C VAL A 51 0.04 -11.78 -14.93
N LEU A 52 -0.42 -10.55 -14.73
CA LEU A 52 -1.47 -10.16 -13.78
C LEU A 52 -2.72 -11.04 -13.87
N PRO A 53 -3.31 -11.32 -15.05
CA PRO A 53 -4.47 -12.20 -15.13
C PRO A 53 -4.18 -13.59 -14.57
N PHE A 54 -3.03 -14.19 -14.92
CA PHE A 54 -2.63 -15.50 -14.41
C PHE A 54 -2.37 -15.48 -12.91
N ALA A 55 -1.76 -14.40 -12.40
CA ALA A 55 -1.54 -14.21 -10.97
C ALA A 55 -2.87 -14.09 -10.20
N LEU A 56 -3.87 -13.38 -10.74
CA LEU A 56 -5.20 -13.32 -10.15
C LEU A 56 -5.90 -14.69 -10.14
N LEU A 57 -5.79 -15.46 -11.23
CA LEU A 57 -6.33 -16.82 -11.27
C LEU A 57 -5.61 -17.74 -10.26
N ALA A 58 -4.30 -17.61 -10.11
CA ALA A 58 -3.53 -18.36 -9.12
C ALA A 58 -3.89 -17.96 -7.67
N LEU A 59 -4.24 -16.69 -7.45
CA LEU A 59 -4.68 -16.19 -6.15
C LEU A 59 -6.16 -16.49 -5.87
N LEU A 60 -6.92 -16.94 -6.87
CA LEU A 60 -8.34 -17.26 -6.75
C LEU A 60 -8.66 -18.15 -5.53
N PRO A 61 -7.97 -19.28 -5.23
CA PRO A 61 -8.26 -20.07 -4.04
C PRO A 61 -8.12 -19.29 -2.72
N ALA A 62 -7.24 -18.30 -2.65
CA ALA A 62 -7.08 -17.46 -1.46
C ALA A 62 -8.17 -16.36 -1.37
N VAL A 63 -8.62 -15.81 -2.51
CA VAL A 63 -9.63 -14.73 -2.55
C VAL A 63 -11.07 -15.28 -2.60
N LEU A 64 -11.27 -16.53 -3.04
CA LEU A 64 -12.56 -17.21 -3.15
C LEU A 64 -13.42 -17.16 -1.87
N PRO A 65 -12.89 -17.45 -0.65
CA PRO A 65 -13.70 -17.37 0.56
C PRO A 65 -14.25 -15.96 0.81
N VAL A 66 -13.45 -14.92 0.54
CA VAL A 66 -13.87 -13.53 0.68
C VAL A 66 -14.93 -13.16 -0.37
N LEU A 67 -14.73 -13.57 -1.63
CA LEU A 67 -15.70 -13.33 -2.71
C LEU A 67 -17.08 -13.94 -2.39
N LEU A 68 -17.11 -15.14 -1.81
CA LEU A 68 -18.36 -15.79 -1.42
C LEU A 68 -19.11 -14.99 -0.36
N VAL A 69 -18.41 -14.52 0.68
CA VAL A 69 -19.03 -13.70 1.73
C VAL A 69 -19.59 -12.40 1.15
N VAL A 70 -18.82 -11.69 0.32
CA VAL A 70 -19.27 -10.45 -0.32
C VAL A 70 -20.47 -10.72 -1.24
N GLY A 71 -20.45 -11.80 -2.02
CA GLY A 71 -21.55 -12.19 -2.90
C GLY A 71 -22.84 -12.49 -2.13
N VAL A 72 -22.76 -13.20 -1.01
CA VAL A 72 -23.92 -13.48 -0.15
C VAL A 72 -24.49 -12.20 0.45
N VAL A 73 -23.64 -11.35 1.03
CA VAL A 73 -24.07 -10.07 1.62
C VAL A 73 -24.74 -9.19 0.56
N TRP A 74 -24.15 -9.11 -0.64
CA TRP A 74 -24.70 -8.33 -1.74
C TRP A 74 -26.06 -8.86 -2.20
N LEU A 75 -26.22 -10.19 -2.30
CA LEU A 75 -27.49 -10.80 -2.69
C LEU A 75 -28.60 -10.49 -1.68
N ILE A 76 -28.29 -10.57 -0.38
CA ILE A 76 -29.22 -10.24 0.69
C ILE A 76 -29.61 -8.76 0.62
N ALA A 77 -28.62 -7.86 0.52
CA ALA A 77 -28.87 -6.42 0.42
C ALA A 77 -29.70 -6.08 -0.83
N ARG A 78 -29.40 -6.72 -1.97
CA ARG A 78 -30.13 -6.53 -3.22
C ARG A 78 -31.57 -7.03 -3.11
N ALA A 79 -31.79 -8.20 -2.53
CA ALA A 79 -33.13 -8.75 -2.30
C ALA A 79 -33.94 -7.85 -1.35
N ALA A 80 -33.33 -7.35 -0.28
CA ALA A 80 -33.96 -6.41 0.64
C ALA A 80 -34.31 -5.08 -0.06
N SER A 81 -33.44 -4.58 -0.94
CA SER A 81 -33.70 -3.35 -1.70
C SER A 81 -34.85 -3.46 -2.71
N HIS A 82 -35.06 -4.65 -3.29
CA HIS A 82 -36.18 -4.93 -4.20
C HIS A 82 -37.48 -5.24 -3.47
N SER A 83 -37.42 -5.58 -2.19
CA SER A 83 -38.58 -5.94 -1.37
C SER A 83 -39.29 -4.72 -0.77
N THR A 84 -39.22 -3.55 -1.41
CA THR A 84 -40.04 -2.38 -1.04
C THR A 84 -41.18 -2.16 -2.04
N PRO A 85 -42.32 -2.88 -1.93
CA PRO A 85 -43.61 -2.34 -2.33
C PRO A 85 -44.20 -1.51 -1.17
N ALA A 86 -44.17 -0.19 -1.38
CA ALA A 86 -45.14 0.83 -0.99
C ALA A 86 -45.72 0.86 0.44
N HIS A 87 -45.44 1.94 1.18
CA HIS A 87 -46.49 2.58 1.97
C HIS A 87 -46.92 3.86 1.22
N PRO A 88 -47.98 3.82 0.39
CA PRO A 88 -48.65 5.06 0.02
C PRO A 88 -49.33 5.57 1.30
N PRO A 89 -49.12 6.84 1.71
CA PRO A 89 -49.95 7.41 2.76
C PRO A 89 -51.40 7.36 2.26
N HIS A 90 -52.26 6.68 3.01
CA HIS A 90 -53.68 6.55 2.72
C HIS A 90 -54.33 7.95 2.69
N GLU A 91 -54.43 8.55 1.50
CA GLU A 91 -55.49 9.50 1.17
C GLU A 91 -56.78 8.71 0.90
N SER A 92 -57.69 8.68 1.86
CA SER A 92 -59.16 8.73 1.68
C SER A 92 -59.83 8.32 3.02
N HIS A 93 -60.38 9.27 3.76
CA HIS A 93 -61.76 9.76 3.64
C HIS A 93 -62.77 8.89 4.43
N ARG A 94 -63.30 9.46 5.52
CA ARG A 94 -64.63 9.27 6.18
C ARG A 94 -64.50 9.76 7.63
N ALA A 95 -65.43 10.49 8.24
CA ALA A 95 -66.88 10.56 8.07
C ALA A 95 -67.33 12.02 8.34
N ALA A 96 -68.18 12.58 7.48
CA ALA A 96 -69.64 12.69 7.64
C ALA A 96 -70.04 13.96 8.40
#